data_AF-A0A951VZJ2-F1
#
_entry.id   AF-A0A951VZJ2-F1
#
_cell.length_a   1.000
_cell.length_b   1.000
_cell.length_c   1.000
_cell.angle_alpha   90.00
_cell.angle_beta   90.00
_cell.angle_gamma   90.00
#
_symmetry.space_group_name_H-M   'P 1'
#
loop_
_entity.id
_entity.type
_entity.pdbx_description
1 polymer ?
#
loop_
_entity_poly.entity_id
_entity_poly.type
_entity_poly.pdbx_seq_one_letter_code
_entity_poly.pdbx_strand_id
1 'polypeptide(L)' 'MSGSNVRLSVFNILGREISDLANQVINPGSYEYEFDASDLSSGIYYYILQSGEYKISGKMVLVK' A
#
# COMPACT_ATOMS: atom_id res chain seq x y z
N MET A 1 -20.20 -15.04 -2.57
CA MET A 1 -19.20 -13.99 -2.81
C MET A 1 -17.96 -14.42 -2.06
N SER A 2 -16.94 -14.86 -2.77
CA SER A 2 -15.69 -15.34 -2.14
C SER A 2 -14.71 -14.18 -2.11
N GLY A 3 -14.25 -13.79 -0.93
CA GLY A 3 -13.22 -12.76 -0.79
C GLY A 3 -11.89 -13.20 -1.40
N SER A 4 -11.04 -12.24 -1.73
CA SER A 4 -9.66 -12.47 -2.18
C SER A 4 -8.68 -11.91 -1.16
N ASN A 5 -7.51 -12.55 -1.02
CA ASN A 5 -6.44 -11.99 -0.20
C ASN A 5 -5.87 -10.74 -0.88
N VAL A 6 -5.93 -9.62 -0.18
CA VAL A 6 -5.44 -8.33 -0.66
C VAL A 6 -4.32 -7.87 0.26
N ARG A 7 -3.19 -7.49 -0.35
CA ARG A 7 -2.06 -6.88 0.33
C ARG A 7 -1.82 -5.46 -0.18
N LEU A 8 -1.77 -4.48 0.71
CA LEU A 8 -1.43 -3.09 0.42
C LEU A 8 -0.22 -2.69 1.24
N SER A 9 0.93 -2.54 0.60
CA SER A 9 2.19 -2.23 1.30
C SER A 9 2.86 -1.00 0.72
N VAL A 10 3.60 -0.26 1.56
CA VAL A 10 4.33 0.96 1.21
C VAL A 10 5.83 0.70 1.25
N PHE A 11 6.54 1.27 0.28
CA PHE A 11 7.97 1.10 0.07
C PHE A 11 8.66 2.47 -0.08
N ASN A 12 9.89 2.56 0.38
CA ASN A 12 10.76 3.69 0.07
C ASN A 12 11.41 3.55 -1.32
N ILE A 13 12.13 4.57 -1.78
CA ILE A 13 12.76 4.61 -3.11
C ILE A 13 13.80 3.50 -3.35
N LEU A 14 14.34 2.91 -2.28
CA LEU A 14 15.29 1.78 -2.36
C LEU A 14 14.57 0.42 -2.46
N GLY A 15 13.23 0.41 -2.52
CA GLY A 15 12.42 -0.80 -2.57
C GLY A 15 12.30 -1.51 -1.22
N ARG A 16 12.67 -0.87 -0.11
CA ARG A 16 12.44 -1.45 1.22
C ARG A 16 10.99 -1.20 1.63
N GLU A 17 10.32 -2.26 2.05
CA GLU A 17 8.99 -2.16 2.66
C GLU A 17 9.10 -1.39 3.98
N ILE A 18 8.23 -0.40 4.18
CA ILE A 18 8.20 0.46 5.37
C ILE A 18 6.86 0.41 6.09
N SER A 19 5.81 -0.12 5.46
CA SER A 19 4.49 -0.28 6.07
C SER A 19 3.66 -1.34 5.33
N ASP A 20 2.84 -2.09 6.06
CA ASP A 20 1.84 -3.03 5.53
C ASP A 20 0.46 -2.56 6.00
N LEU A 21 -0.26 -1.85 5.14
CA LEU A 21 -1.55 -1.19 5.45
C LEU A 21 -2.72 -2.18 5.45
N ALA A 22 -2.61 -3.24 4.66
CA ALA A 22 -3.59 -4.31 4.60
C ALA A 22 -2.92 -5.62 4.19
N ASN A 23 -3.30 -6.73 4.81
CA ASN A 23 -2.90 -8.07 4.39
C ASN A 23 -3.95 -9.09 4.84
N GLN A 24 -5.10 -9.08 4.17
CA GLN A 24 -6.28 -9.82 4.61
C GLN A 24 -7.18 -10.20 3.45
N VAL A 25 -7.99 -11.23 3.67
CA VAL A 25 -9.06 -11.61 2.74
C VAL A 25 -10.24 -10.65 2.89
N ILE A 26 -10.55 -9.93 1.82
CA ILE A 26 -11.69 -8.99 1.78
C ILE A 26 -12.65 -9.34 0.65
N ASN A 27 -13.92 -9.01 0.87
CA ASN A 27 -14.95 -9.14 -0.16
C ASN A 27 -14.82 -7.98 -1.17
N PRO A 28 -15.39 -8.12 -2.38
CA PRO A 28 -15.47 -7.01 -3.33
C PRO A 28 -16.18 -5.79 -2.70
N GLY A 29 -15.57 -4.62 -2.82
CA GLY A 29 -16.09 -3.37 -2.25
C GLY A 29 -15.06 -2.24 -2.32
N SER A 30 -15.43 -1.08 -1.79
CA SER A 30 -14.53 0.05 -1.61
C SER A 30 -14.04 0.09 -0.16
N TYR A 31 -12.73 0.22 0.00
CA TYR A 31 -12.06 0.27 1.29
C TYR A 31 -11.09 1.45 1.30
N GLU A 32 -10.95 2.09 2.45
CA GLU A 32 -10.04 3.21 2.66
C GLU A 32 -9.04 2.82 3.75
N TYR A 33 -7.77 3.18 3.54
CA TYR A 33 -6.67 2.90 4.45
C TYR A 33 -5.89 4.19 4.67
N GLU A 34 -5.66 4.54 5.93
CA GLU A 34 -4.86 5.69 6.32
C GLU A 34 -3.39 5.28 6.40
N PHE A 35 -2.50 6.12 5.84
CA PHE A 35 -1.06 5.95 5.94
C PHE A 35 -0.46 7.15 6.69
N ASP A 36 -0.06 6.91 7.93
CA ASP A 36 0.67 7.91 8.72
C ASP A 36 2.13 7.99 8.26
N ALA A 37 2.47 9.11 7.64
CA ALA A 37 3.81 9.42 7.15
C ALA A 37 4.53 10.48 8.00
N SER A 38 4.04 10.79 9.20
CA SER A 38 4.57 11.85 10.07
C SER A 38 6.06 11.67 10.41
N ASP A 39 6.49 10.42 10.61
CA ASP A 39 7.87 10.06 10.92
C ASP A 39 8.78 9.89 9.68
N LEU A 40 8.25 10.13 8.48
CA LEU A 40 8.99 9.99 7.24
C LEU A 40 9.56 11.33 6.76
N SER A 41 10.70 11.27 6.07
CA SER A 41 11.31 12.44 5.41
C SER A 41 10.61 12.76 4.10
N SER A 42 10.65 14.02 3.66
CA SER A 42 10.22 14.39 2.31
C SER A 42 10.92 13.52 1.26
N GLY A 43 10.18 13.02 0.27
CA GLY A 43 10.72 12.07 -0.68
C GLY A 43 9.67 11.32 -1.49
N ILE A 44 10.15 10.40 -2.31
CA ILE A 44 9.31 9.53 -3.14
C ILE A 44 9.09 8.21 -2.42
N TYR A 45 7.83 7.79 -2.37
CA TYR A 45 7.38 6.52 -1.82
C TYR A 45 6.51 5.81 -2.85
N TYR A 46 6.42 4.49 -2.73
CA TYR A 46 5.59 3.67 -3.59
C TYR A 46 4.62 2.87 -2.74
N TYR A 47 3.37 2.75 -3.17
CA TYR A 47 2.45 1.76 -2.62
C TYR A 47 2.16 0.70 -3.67
N ILE A 48 1.95 -0.53 -3.20
CA ILE A 48 1.64 -1.68 -4.04
C ILE A 48 0.40 -2.36 -3.47
N LEU A 49 -0.66 -2.42 -4.29
CA LEU A 49 -1.84 -3.23 -4.05
C LEU A 49 -1.70 -4.55 -4.83
N GLN A 50 -1.80 -5.67 -4.14
CA GLN A 50 -1.72 -7.00 -4.73
C GLN A 50 -2.93 -7.85 -4.34
N SER A 51 -3.52 -8.56 -5.31
CA SER A 51 -4.60 -9.53 -5.10
C SER A 51 -4.39 -10.72 -6.04
N GLY A 52 -3.86 -11.83 -5.52
CA GLY A 52 -3.39 -12.95 -6.35
C GLY A 52 -2.28 -12.50 -7.31
N GLU A 53 -2.46 -12.75 -8.60
CA GLU A 53 -1.55 -12.34 -9.68
C GLU A 53 -1.69 -10.86 -10.07
N TYR A 54 -2.76 -10.19 -9.65
CA TYR A 54 -2.96 -8.77 -9.96
C TYR A 54 -2.12 -7.90 -9.04
N LYS A 55 -1.36 -6.99 -9.63
CA LYS A 55 -0.50 -6.05 -8.91
C LYS A 55 -0.63 -4.66 -9.53
N ILE A 56 -0.98 -3.68 -8.70
CA ILE A 56 -1.08 -2.27 -9.06
C ILE A 56 -0.11 -1.51 -8.17
N SER A 57 0.76 -0.69 -8.76
CA SER A 57 1.63 0.20 -8.01
C SER A 57 1.27 1.66 -8.26
N GLY A 58 1.46 2.49 -7.25
CA GLY A 58 1.37 3.93 -7.36
C GLY A 58 2.53 4.61 -6.64
N LYS A 59 2.74 5.88 -6.99
CA LYS A 59 3.83 6.72 -6.47
C LYS A 59 3.23 7.85 -5.65
N MET A 60 3.81 8.10 -4.48
CA MET A 60 3.50 9.22 -3.60
C MET A 60 4.73 10.13 -3.49
N VAL A 61 4.50 11.44 -3.41
CA VAL A 61 5.54 12.42 -3.10
C VAL A 61 5.16 13.05 -1.77
N LEU A 62 5.97 12.82 -0.74
CA LEU A 62 5.83 13.47 0.55
C LEU A 62 6.60 14.79 0.54
N VAL A 63 5.92 15.87 0.91
CA VAL A 63 6.49 17.22 1.05
C VAL A 63 6.18 17.70 2.47
N LYS A 64 7.22 17.95 3.26
CA LYS A 64 7.17 18.68 4.54
C LYS A 64 7.44 20.16 4.34
#